data_AF-A0A945QHG4-F1
#
_entry.id   AF-A0A945QHG4-F1
#
_cell.length_a   1.000
_cell.length_b   1.000
_cell.length_c   1.000
_cell.angle_alpha   90.00
_cell.angle_beta   90.00
_cell.angle_gamma   90.00
#
_symmetry.space_group_name_H-M   'P 1'
#
loop_
_entity.id
_entity.type
_entity.pdbx_description
1 polymer ?
#
loop_
_entity_poly.entity_id
_entity_poly.type
_entity_poly.pdbx_seq_one_letter_code
_entity_poly.pdbx_strand_id
1 'polypeptide(L)'
;MKQLIRISDNKYLDYLFVEFDDEIKELSNILAIDYPLYNFLLDSKQYTYDNAALLRKKLSVHKGIQAHFREIKEGESVEITIANNHSIPMEVLYISNGNSEIYKPLAKEALIIDGRRFMNPVTHNSYSFEFPVQYNNLTEDLPKLNVTYRVIGTQKLLTTEVFPYREFDKNYFEPDFIRGSYNIDSFSFLDWDEANNEVHFKKGDWQISSDLIVPPNQTLIIPQGVSIDLINSAMILSYSPVLIVGSEEDFIEIYSSDNSGQGISLLNTKKDSLIKYVRFNGLSRPYKSGFELSGSVNFYQSPIHFYEAHFEGNLIGDDYVNIIRSDFSINNSSISNSFSDAIDIDFSNGLIYDSVFSNCGFGNNNGDCVDLSGSIVNIENIIVNTAADKGISIGEQSIVDINNSSITGSNIALAGKDFSEITANNLLIRSSKTGISVFQKKPEFGPASVVINGLDIDEVITPYLVEESSFLSVNSNIIE
;
A
#
# COMPACT_ATOMS: atom_id res chain seq x y z
N MET A 1 -29.48 -21.36 31.09
CA MET A 1 -28.18 -22.04 30.92
C MET A 1 -27.84 -23.00 32.06
N LYS A 2 -27.92 -22.60 33.34
CA LYS A 2 -27.67 -23.51 34.49
C LYS A 2 -28.44 -24.85 34.41
N GLN A 3 -29.71 -24.81 34.03
CA GLN A 3 -30.51 -26.02 33.83
C GLN A 3 -30.08 -26.84 32.60
N LEU A 4 -29.66 -26.17 31.52
CA LEU A 4 -29.14 -26.85 30.33
C LEU A 4 -27.85 -27.61 30.63
N ILE A 5 -26.94 -27.02 31.42
CA ILE A 5 -25.75 -27.72 31.91
C ILE A 5 -26.16 -28.96 32.70
N ARG A 6 -27.09 -28.82 33.66
CA ARG A 6 -27.57 -29.93 34.49
C ARG A 6 -28.16 -31.06 33.65
N ILE A 7 -29.12 -30.77 32.76
CA ILE A 7 -29.79 -31.81 31.96
C ILE A 7 -28.89 -32.42 30.89
N SER A 8 -27.80 -31.73 30.53
CA SER A 8 -26.79 -32.26 29.61
C SER A 8 -25.66 -33.00 30.34
N ASP A 9 -25.65 -33.06 31.66
CA ASP A 9 -24.61 -33.75 32.42
C ASP A 9 -24.82 -35.26 32.36
N ASN A 10 -23.76 -36.02 32.08
CA ASN A 10 -23.88 -37.48 31.95
C ASN A 10 -24.36 -38.13 33.25
N LYS A 11 -23.90 -37.68 34.43
CA LYS A 11 -24.31 -38.28 35.70
C LYS A 11 -25.78 -38.00 36.00
N TYR A 12 -26.26 -36.81 35.63
CA TYR A 12 -27.69 -36.48 35.74
C TYR A 12 -28.54 -37.39 34.84
N LEU A 13 -28.11 -37.61 33.60
CA LEU A 13 -28.81 -38.51 32.67
C LEU A 13 -28.76 -39.96 33.14
N ASP A 14 -27.59 -40.43 33.62
CA ASP A 14 -27.43 -41.77 34.19
C ASP A 14 -28.41 -41.98 35.35
N TYR A 15 -28.50 -41.01 36.25
CA TYR A 15 -29.45 -41.03 37.37
C TYR A 15 -30.90 -41.05 36.88
N LEU A 16 -31.26 -40.18 35.93
CA LEU A 16 -32.61 -40.10 35.37
C LEU A 16 -33.04 -41.43 34.74
N PHE A 17 -32.17 -42.05 33.95
CA PHE A 17 -32.47 -43.35 33.33
C PHE A 17 -32.54 -44.50 34.33
N VAL A 18 -31.87 -44.39 35.48
CA VAL A 18 -32.00 -45.36 36.58
C VAL A 18 -33.31 -45.13 37.36
N GLU A 19 -33.65 -43.88 37.65
CA GLU A 19 -34.84 -43.50 38.40
C GLU A 19 -36.13 -43.93 37.70
N PHE A 20 -36.19 -43.76 36.38
CA PHE A 20 -37.37 -44.07 35.57
C PHE A 20 -37.27 -45.39 34.79
N ASP A 21 -36.30 -46.26 35.10
CA ASP A 21 -36.02 -47.47 34.32
C ASP A 21 -37.26 -48.37 34.15
N ASP A 22 -37.99 -48.63 35.23
CA ASP A 22 -39.17 -49.49 35.22
C ASP A 22 -40.31 -48.90 34.37
N GLU A 23 -40.59 -47.60 34.53
CA GLU A 23 -41.64 -46.89 33.78
C GLU A 23 -41.31 -46.81 32.28
N ILE A 24 -40.05 -46.52 31.93
CA ILE A 24 -39.61 -46.46 30.54
C ILE A 24 -39.71 -47.86 29.90
N LYS A 25 -39.38 -48.94 30.61
CA LYS A 25 -39.53 -50.31 30.12
C LYS A 25 -40.98 -50.68 29.88
N GLU A 26 -41.88 -50.35 30.80
CA GLU A 26 -43.32 -50.62 30.66
C GLU A 26 -43.88 -49.91 29.42
N LEU A 27 -43.64 -48.61 29.30
CA LEU A 27 -44.10 -47.81 28.14
C LEU A 27 -43.47 -48.29 26.83
N SER A 28 -42.19 -48.67 26.84
CA SER A 28 -41.51 -49.21 25.65
C SER A 28 -42.12 -50.53 25.18
N ASN A 29 -42.53 -51.41 26.12
CA ASN A 29 -43.19 -52.68 25.78
C ASN A 29 -44.58 -52.44 25.17
N ILE A 30 -45.33 -51.46 25.66
CA ILE A 30 -46.62 -51.07 25.07
C ILE A 30 -46.42 -50.60 23.63
N LEU A 31 -45.45 -49.71 23.39
CA LEU A 31 -45.16 -49.18 22.05
C LEU A 31 -44.60 -50.23 21.08
N ALA A 32 -43.87 -51.23 21.59
CA ALA A 32 -43.32 -52.31 20.78
C ALA A 32 -44.39 -53.21 20.15
N ILE A 33 -45.62 -53.25 20.69
CA ILE A 33 -46.74 -54.01 20.12
C ILE A 33 -47.08 -53.48 18.72
N ASP A 34 -47.16 -52.16 18.57
CA ASP A 34 -47.51 -51.50 17.30
C ASP A 34 -46.27 -51.27 16.41
N TYR A 35 -45.06 -51.24 16.98
CA TYR A 35 -43.81 -50.97 16.28
C TYR A 35 -42.70 -51.98 16.63
N PRO A 36 -42.85 -53.27 16.25
CA PRO A 36 -42.00 -54.36 16.71
C PRO A 36 -40.54 -54.33 16.20
N LEU A 37 -40.25 -53.47 15.21
CA LEU A 37 -38.91 -53.30 14.65
C LEU A 37 -38.13 -52.11 15.27
N TYR A 38 -38.72 -51.37 16.21
CA TYR A 38 -38.11 -50.18 16.80
C TYR A 38 -37.75 -50.41 18.27
N ASN A 39 -36.51 -50.13 18.67
CA ASN A 39 -36.06 -50.29 20.05
C ASN A 39 -36.12 -48.96 20.79
N PHE A 40 -37.35 -48.57 21.19
CA PHE A 40 -37.61 -47.28 21.83
C PHE A 40 -36.71 -46.99 23.03
N LEU A 41 -36.35 -48.00 23.83
CA LEU A 41 -35.49 -47.82 25.00
C LEU A 41 -34.05 -47.49 24.59
N LEU A 42 -33.45 -48.30 23.71
CA LEU A 42 -32.05 -48.14 23.32
C LEU A 42 -31.85 -46.87 22.47
N ASP A 43 -32.76 -46.65 21.53
CA ASP A 43 -32.69 -45.53 20.60
C ASP A 43 -32.94 -44.21 21.33
N SER A 44 -33.98 -44.12 22.17
CA SER A 44 -34.26 -42.88 22.94
C SER A 44 -33.14 -42.57 23.93
N LYS A 45 -32.55 -43.58 24.55
CA LYS A 45 -31.38 -43.39 25.43
C LYS A 45 -30.23 -42.81 24.63
N GLN A 46 -29.85 -43.43 23.52
CA GLN A 46 -28.75 -42.96 22.68
C GLN A 46 -28.99 -41.53 22.16
N TYR A 47 -30.18 -41.24 21.61
CA TYR A 47 -30.54 -39.89 21.16
C TYR A 47 -30.47 -38.85 22.28
N THR A 48 -30.83 -39.22 23.52
CA THR A 48 -30.74 -38.31 24.67
C THR A 48 -29.29 -37.96 24.99
N TYR A 49 -28.37 -38.94 25.00
CA TYR A 49 -26.94 -38.67 25.20
C TYR A 49 -26.32 -37.89 24.04
N ASP A 50 -26.72 -38.17 22.80
CA ASP A 50 -26.22 -37.44 21.62
C ASP A 50 -26.68 -35.98 21.62
N ASN A 51 -27.96 -35.72 21.96
CA ASN A 51 -28.49 -34.37 22.14
C ASN A 51 -27.78 -33.64 23.28
N ALA A 52 -27.52 -34.33 24.40
CA ALA A 52 -26.76 -33.78 25.51
C ALA A 52 -25.32 -33.44 25.12
N ALA A 53 -24.66 -34.30 24.32
CA ALA A 53 -23.33 -34.03 23.78
C ALA A 53 -23.33 -32.80 22.86
N LEU A 54 -24.34 -32.66 21.99
CA LEU A 54 -24.49 -31.49 21.13
C LEU A 54 -24.72 -30.21 21.95
N LEU A 55 -25.53 -30.27 23.00
CA LEU A 55 -25.75 -29.16 23.92
C LEU A 55 -24.44 -28.76 24.62
N ARG A 56 -23.69 -29.72 25.16
CA ARG A 56 -22.38 -29.44 25.78
C ARG A 56 -21.41 -28.80 24.78
N LYS A 57 -21.37 -29.27 23.54
CA LYS A 57 -20.55 -28.67 22.47
C LYS A 57 -20.95 -27.22 22.18
N LYS A 58 -22.25 -26.92 22.11
CA LYS A 58 -22.76 -25.56 21.92
C LYS A 58 -22.45 -24.63 23.11
N LEU A 59 -22.48 -25.16 24.34
CA LEU A 59 -22.15 -24.41 25.56
C LEU A 59 -20.64 -24.23 25.76
N SER A 60 -19.81 -25.10 25.17
CA SER A 60 -18.35 -25.00 25.20
C SER A 60 -17.82 -24.09 24.08
N VAL A 61 -18.01 -22.79 24.26
CA VAL A 61 -17.56 -21.78 23.30
C VAL A 61 -16.03 -21.60 23.34
N HIS A 62 -15.40 -21.60 22.17
CA HIS A 62 -14.01 -21.21 21.97
C HIS A 62 -13.96 -19.90 21.18
N LYS A 63 -13.22 -18.90 21.68
CA LYS A 63 -13.15 -17.52 21.13
C LYS A 63 -14.55 -16.90 20.96
N GLY A 64 -15.21 -16.63 22.08
CA GLY A 64 -16.60 -16.18 22.14
C GLY A 64 -16.81 -14.73 21.70
N ILE A 65 -15.98 -13.82 22.19
CA ILE A 65 -16.06 -12.39 21.90
C ILE A 65 -14.80 -11.88 21.18
N GLN A 66 -14.97 -10.79 20.43
CA GLN A 66 -13.91 -9.90 19.93
C GLN A 66 -13.89 -8.64 20.78
N ALA A 67 -12.70 -8.08 21.00
CA ALA A 67 -12.51 -6.86 21.76
C ALA A 67 -11.48 -5.96 21.09
N HIS A 68 -11.82 -4.68 20.94
CA HIS A 68 -10.99 -3.66 20.32
C HIS A 68 -10.88 -2.46 21.23
N PHE A 69 -9.68 -1.91 21.35
CA PHE A 69 -9.44 -0.65 22.04
C PHE A 69 -10.10 0.49 21.27
N ARG A 70 -10.84 1.35 21.97
CA ARG A 70 -11.49 2.51 21.36
C ARG A 70 -10.85 3.82 21.80
N GLU A 71 -10.90 4.11 23.08
CA GLU A 71 -10.31 5.31 23.68
C GLU A 71 -10.10 5.17 25.19
N ILE A 72 -9.23 6.01 25.74
CA ILE A 72 -9.04 6.21 27.18
C ILE A 72 -9.48 7.62 27.53
N LYS A 73 -10.37 7.75 28.52
CA LYS A 73 -10.73 9.02 29.14
C LYS A 73 -9.95 9.14 30.43
N GLU A 74 -8.90 9.95 30.40
CA GLU A 74 -7.94 10.10 31.51
C GLU A 74 -8.65 10.36 32.84
N GLY A 75 -8.34 9.56 33.86
CA GLY A 75 -8.94 9.66 35.19
C GLY A 75 -10.40 9.21 35.31
N GLU A 76 -11.07 8.88 34.20
CA GLU A 76 -12.49 8.52 34.17
C GLU A 76 -12.74 7.06 33.83
N SER A 77 -12.35 6.62 32.62
CA SER A 77 -12.71 5.29 32.12
C SER A 77 -11.88 4.85 30.91
N VAL A 78 -11.96 3.55 30.59
CA VAL A 78 -11.48 2.99 29.33
C VAL A 78 -12.66 2.48 28.54
N GLU A 79 -12.74 2.83 27.27
CA GLU A 79 -13.78 2.34 26.37
C GLU A 79 -13.24 1.22 25.49
N ILE A 80 -13.89 0.06 25.56
CA ILE A 80 -13.58 -1.12 24.76
C ILE A 80 -14.80 -1.45 23.89
N THR A 81 -14.58 -1.61 22.60
CA THR A 81 -15.58 -2.15 21.68
C THR A 81 -15.59 -3.67 21.80
N ILE A 82 -16.74 -4.26 22.15
CA ILE A 82 -16.92 -5.71 22.31
C ILE A 82 -18.00 -6.21 21.35
N ALA A 83 -17.72 -7.37 20.75
CA ALA A 83 -18.58 -8.03 19.79
C ALA A 83 -18.69 -9.53 20.12
N ASN A 84 -19.88 -10.12 20.01
CA ASN A 84 -20.09 -11.56 20.24
C ASN A 84 -20.16 -12.32 18.93
N ASN A 85 -19.23 -13.26 18.73
CA ASN A 85 -19.15 -14.08 17.52
C ASN A 85 -20.08 -15.29 17.53
N HIS A 86 -20.68 -15.60 18.66
CA HIS A 86 -21.53 -16.78 18.86
C HIS A 86 -22.99 -16.41 18.99
N SER A 87 -23.88 -17.35 18.68
CA SER A 87 -25.33 -17.15 18.79
C SER A 87 -25.85 -17.15 20.23
N ILE A 88 -24.97 -17.33 21.23
CA ILE A 88 -25.32 -17.44 22.65
C ILE A 88 -24.86 -16.17 23.37
N PRO A 89 -25.69 -15.54 24.22
CA PRO A 89 -25.29 -14.37 24.98
C PRO A 89 -24.11 -14.63 25.92
N MET A 90 -23.21 -13.66 26.01
CA MET A 90 -22.01 -13.69 26.85
C MET A 90 -22.13 -12.66 27.95
N GLU A 91 -21.66 -12.98 29.15
CA GLU A 91 -21.56 -12.06 30.27
C GLU A 91 -20.09 -11.63 30.40
N VAL A 92 -19.83 -10.35 30.18
CA VAL A 92 -18.50 -9.74 30.37
C VAL A 92 -18.38 -9.35 31.84
N LEU A 93 -17.32 -9.83 32.49
CA LEU A 93 -17.14 -9.67 33.92
C LEU A 93 -16.22 -8.49 34.25
N TYR A 94 -15.10 -8.39 33.55
CA TYR A 94 -14.09 -7.35 33.75
C TYR A 94 -13.04 -7.37 32.63
N ILE A 95 -12.24 -6.31 32.55
CA ILE A 95 -10.99 -6.32 31.83
C ILE A 95 -9.82 -6.44 32.82
N SER A 96 -8.69 -6.96 32.36
CA SER A 96 -7.49 -7.09 33.17
C SER A 96 -6.22 -6.79 32.39
N ASN A 97 -5.23 -6.22 33.05
CA ASN A 97 -3.86 -6.19 32.53
C ASN A 97 -3.21 -7.57 32.75
N GLY A 98 -2.18 -7.93 31.99
CA GLY A 98 -1.47 -9.21 32.15
C GLY A 98 -0.87 -9.47 33.55
N ASN A 99 -0.93 -8.50 34.47
CA ASN A 99 -0.41 -8.55 35.84
C ASN A 99 -1.50 -8.81 36.90
N SER A 100 -2.72 -9.21 36.50
CA SER A 100 -3.85 -9.59 37.37
C SER A 100 -4.63 -8.46 38.04
N GLU A 101 -4.41 -7.19 37.68
CA GLU A 101 -5.34 -6.13 38.09
C GLU A 101 -6.65 -6.24 37.32
N ILE A 102 -7.76 -5.97 37.99
CA ILE A 102 -9.12 -6.13 37.47
C ILE A 102 -9.79 -4.76 37.40
N TYR A 103 -10.33 -4.42 36.24
CA TYR A 103 -11.11 -3.21 36.02
C TYR A 103 -12.53 -3.58 35.61
N LYS A 104 -13.50 -3.20 36.43
CA LYS A 104 -14.91 -3.63 36.25
C LYS A 104 -15.64 -2.76 35.23
N PRO A 105 -16.70 -3.28 34.59
CA PRO A 105 -17.62 -2.45 33.82
C PRO A 105 -18.21 -1.36 34.71
N LEU A 106 -18.35 -0.14 34.19
CA LEU A 106 -19.03 0.95 34.89
C LEU A 106 -20.56 0.78 34.97
N ALA A 107 -21.10 -0.15 34.19
CA ALA A 107 -22.51 -0.51 34.27
C ALA A 107 -22.84 -1.11 35.65
N LYS A 108 -23.93 -0.65 36.27
CA LYS A 108 -24.37 -1.14 37.60
C LYS A 108 -24.98 -2.54 37.55
N GLU A 109 -25.33 -3.03 36.37
CA GLU A 109 -25.91 -4.35 36.13
C GLU A 109 -24.90 -5.25 35.39
N ALA A 110 -25.17 -6.56 35.36
CA ALA A 110 -24.33 -7.52 34.65
C ALA A 110 -24.24 -7.16 33.16
N LEU A 111 -23.02 -7.02 32.64
CA LEU A 111 -22.79 -6.64 31.25
C LEU A 111 -23.00 -7.83 30.32
N ILE A 112 -24.19 -7.91 29.70
CA ILE A 112 -24.57 -8.98 28.79
C ILE A 112 -24.43 -8.51 27.34
N ILE A 113 -23.66 -9.27 26.56
CA ILE A 113 -23.49 -9.09 25.12
C ILE A 113 -24.36 -10.11 24.40
N ASP A 114 -25.35 -9.63 23.67
CA ASP A 114 -26.28 -10.49 22.93
C ASP A 114 -25.55 -11.39 21.92
N GLY A 115 -26.16 -12.56 21.65
CA GLY A 115 -25.66 -13.48 20.64
C GLY A 115 -25.81 -12.93 19.23
N ARG A 116 -24.86 -13.26 18.34
CA ARG A 116 -24.95 -12.98 16.91
C ARG A 116 -26.22 -13.61 16.33
N ARG A 117 -27.05 -12.78 15.67
CA ARG A 117 -28.21 -13.26 14.93
C ARG A 117 -27.75 -13.99 13.66
N PHE A 118 -28.42 -15.11 13.34
CA PHE A 118 -28.12 -15.90 12.15
C PHE A 118 -28.14 -15.02 10.89
N MET A 119 -27.14 -15.19 10.01
CA MET A 119 -26.96 -14.43 8.76
C MET A 119 -26.73 -12.91 8.88
N ASN A 120 -26.65 -12.35 10.09
CA ASN A 120 -26.33 -10.94 10.27
C ASN A 120 -24.82 -10.73 10.52
N PRO A 121 -24.26 -9.56 10.17
CA PRO A 121 -22.95 -9.13 10.65
C PRO A 121 -22.88 -9.13 12.19
N VAL A 122 -21.66 -9.24 12.72
CA VAL A 122 -21.44 -9.13 14.17
C VAL A 122 -21.62 -7.67 14.59
N THR A 123 -22.49 -7.44 15.57
CA THR A 123 -22.71 -6.10 16.13
C THR A 123 -21.60 -5.77 17.11
N HIS A 124 -20.96 -4.62 16.90
CA HIS A 124 -19.93 -4.06 17.78
C HIS A 124 -20.55 -2.97 18.63
N ASN A 125 -20.39 -3.05 19.94
CA ASN A 125 -20.88 -2.04 20.87
C ASN A 125 -19.74 -1.64 21.82
N SER A 126 -19.71 -0.38 22.21
CA SER A 126 -18.68 0.15 23.10
C SER A 126 -19.15 0.18 24.54
N TYR A 127 -18.25 -0.21 25.44
CA TYR A 127 -18.52 -0.34 26.87
C TYR A 127 -17.39 0.27 27.68
N SER A 128 -17.75 1.00 28.72
CA SER A 128 -16.80 1.67 29.61
C SER A 128 -16.46 0.81 30.82
N PHE A 129 -15.17 0.77 31.14
CA PHE A 129 -14.60 0.09 32.30
C PHE A 129 -13.87 1.08 33.20
N GLU A 130 -13.67 0.69 34.46
CA GLU A 130 -12.87 1.45 35.43
C GLU A 130 -11.50 1.84 34.85
N PHE A 131 -11.07 3.07 35.17
CA PHE A 131 -9.82 3.61 34.66
C PHE A 131 -8.59 2.91 35.28
N PRO A 132 -7.67 2.37 34.46
CA PRO A 132 -6.44 1.77 34.93
C PRO A 132 -5.42 2.85 35.24
N VAL A 133 -5.39 3.29 36.51
CA VAL A 133 -4.60 4.43 37.04
C VAL A 133 -3.12 4.42 36.63
N GLN A 134 -2.55 3.23 36.43
CA GLN A 134 -1.17 3.01 35.98
C GLN A 134 -0.87 3.45 34.53
N TYR A 135 -1.88 3.84 33.75
CA TYR A 135 -1.73 4.36 32.38
C TYR A 135 -2.02 5.87 32.26
N ASN A 136 -1.97 6.62 33.38
CA ASN A 136 -1.88 8.09 33.33
C ASN A 136 -0.56 8.46 32.61
N ASN A 137 -0.65 8.97 31.38
CA ASN A 137 0.45 9.30 30.45
C ASN A 137 0.91 8.18 29.51
N LEU A 138 0.02 7.66 28.67
CA LEU A 138 0.40 6.85 27.51
C LEU A 138 1.05 7.74 26.45
N THR A 139 2.37 7.70 26.35
CA THR A 139 3.09 8.39 25.26
C THR A 139 3.48 7.45 24.12
N GLU A 140 3.66 6.14 24.32
CA GLU A 140 4.15 5.29 23.22
C GLU A 140 3.57 3.86 23.11
N ASP A 141 3.02 3.21 24.16
CA ASP A 141 2.52 1.82 24.04
C ASP A 141 1.11 1.61 24.63
N LEU A 142 0.15 1.17 23.80
CA LEU A 142 -1.20 0.81 24.25
C LEU A 142 -1.17 -0.35 25.26
N PRO A 143 -2.01 -0.30 26.31
CA PRO A 143 -2.01 -1.31 27.37
C PRO A 143 -2.42 -2.69 26.82
N LYS A 144 -1.63 -3.73 27.12
CA LYS A 144 -2.01 -5.12 26.86
C LYS A 144 -3.14 -5.55 27.80
N LEU A 145 -4.37 -5.37 27.32
CA LEU A 145 -5.59 -5.66 28.05
C LEU A 145 -6.23 -6.96 27.56
N ASN A 146 -6.91 -7.63 28.48
CA ASN A 146 -7.72 -8.81 28.21
C ASN A 146 -9.14 -8.60 28.72
N VAL A 147 -10.15 -9.05 27.96
CA VAL A 147 -11.53 -9.12 28.43
C VAL A 147 -11.80 -10.52 28.97
N THR A 148 -12.27 -10.60 30.22
CA THR A 148 -12.71 -11.85 30.84
C THR A 148 -14.23 -11.93 30.85
N TYR A 149 -14.76 -13.04 30.35
CA TYR A 149 -16.19 -13.26 30.12
C TYR A 149 -16.57 -14.72 30.31
N ARG A 150 -17.88 -15.01 30.28
CA ARG A 150 -18.42 -16.37 30.33
C ARG A 150 -19.70 -16.49 29.54
N VAL A 151 -20.07 -17.71 29.17
CA VAL A 151 -21.45 -17.98 28.72
C VAL A 151 -22.38 -17.73 29.90
N ILE A 152 -23.43 -16.94 29.69
CA ILE A 152 -24.34 -16.52 30.77
C ILE A 152 -24.83 -17.73 31.59
N GLY A 153 -24.73 -17.66 32.91
CA GLY A 153 -25.16 -18.74 33.82
C GLY A 153 -24.29 -20.00 33.83
N THR A 154 -23.10 -19.96 33.23
CA THR A 154 -22.04 -20.98 33.40
C THR A 154 -20.97 -20.50 34.40
N GLN A 155 -20.04 -21.38 34.80
CA GLN A 155 -18.94 -21.03 35.71
C GLN A 155 -17.57 -20.94 35.01
N LYS A 156 -17.48 -21.42 33.77
CA LYS A 156 -16.21 -21.45 33.04
C LYS A 156 -15.88 -20.05 32.53
N LEU A 157 -14.75 -19.51 32.98
CA LEU A 157 -14.23 -18.24 32.50
C LEU A 157 -13.47 -18.42 31.18
N LEU A 158 -13.60 -17.44 30.31
CA LEU A 158 -12.92 -17.32 29.03
C LEU A 158 -12.27 -15.94 28.97
N THR A 159 -11.19 -15.84 28.21
CA THR A 159 -10.43 -14.60 28.06
C THR A 159 -10.13 -14.36 26.58
N THR A 160 -10.16 -13.10 26.16
CA THR A 160 -9.66 -12.66 24.85
C THR A 160 -8.79 -11.43 25.01
N GLU A 161 -7.78 -11.30 24.15
CA GLU A 161 -6.98 -10.09 24.03
C GLU A 161 -7.83 -8.94 23.47
N VAL A 162 -7.56 -7.73 23.94
CA VAL A 162 -8.06 -6.47 23.37
C VAL A 162 -7.07 -6.04 22.29
N PHE A 163 -7.52 -5.99 21.03
CA PHE A 163 -6.68 -5.51 19.95
C PHE A 163 -6.43 -3.99 20.08
N PRO A 164 -5.21 -3.51 19.82
CA PRO A 164 -4.84 -2.10 19.98
C PRO A 164 -5.41 -1.18 18.88
N TYR A 165 -6.06 -1.75 17.86
CA TYR A 165 -6.69 -1.01 16.76
C TYR A 165 -8.21 -1.15 16.81
N ARG A 166 -8.90 -0.14 16.24
CA ARG A 166 -10.36 -0.07 16.17
C ARG A 166 -10.95 -1.24 15.37
N GLU A 167 -12.23 -1.53 15.61
CA GLU A 167 -12.99 -2.43 14.76
C GLU A 167 -13.04 -1.92 13.31
N PHE A 168 -13.20 -2.83 12.36
CA PHE A 168 -13.39 -2.46 10.96
C PHE A 168 -14.70 -1.66 10.80
N ASP A 169 -14.59 -0.34 10.58
CA ASP A 169 -15.72 0.54 10.31
C ASP A 169 -15.91 0.74 8.80
N LYS A 170 -17.05 0.30 8.27
CA LYS A 170 -17.42 0.52 6.88
C LYS A 170 -17.65 2.00 6.55
N ASN A 171 -17.85 2.87 7.54
CA ASN A 171 -18.02 4.31 7.32
C ASN A 171 -16.69 5.06 7.16
N TYR A 172 -15.56 4.37 7.29
CA TYR A 172 -14.23 4.88 6.93
C TYR A 172 -14.00 4.77 5.41
N PHE A 173 -14.98 5.19 4.60
CA PHE A 173 -14.73 5.45 3.19
C PHE A 173 -14.19 6.88 3.11
N GLU A 174 -12.87 7.01 3.19
CA GLU A 174 -12.20 8.07 2.42
C GLU A 174 -12.72 7.95 0.97
N PRO A 175 -13.14 9.05 0.33
CA PRO A 175 -13.60 9.00 -1.05
C PRO A 175 -12.53 8.32 -1.92
N ASP A 176 -12.90 7.18 -2.51
CA ASP A 176 -11.99 6.41 -3.35
C ASP A 176 -11.76 7.15 -4.66
N PHE A 177 -10.73 8.00 -4.68
CA PHE A 177 -10.39 8.82 -5.83
C PHE A 177 -10.16 7.98 -7.09
N ILE A 178 -9.52 6.81 -6.95
CA ILE A 178 -9.20 5.90 -8.06
C ILE A 178 -10.48 5.30 -8.67
N ARG A 179 -11.51 5.02 -7.87
CA ARG A 179 -12.82 4.56 -8.33
C ARG A 179 -13.81 5.69 -8.59
N GLY A 180 -13.32 6.93 -8.65
CA GLY A 180 -14.09 8.10 -9.03
C GLY A 180 -14.70 7.97 -10.44
N SER A 181 -15.72 8.79 -10.72
CA SER A 181 -16.29 8.87 -12.06
C SER A 181 -15.36 9.64 -12.99
N TYR A 182 -15.23 9.15 -14.22
CA TYR A 182 -14.60 9.89 -15.31
C TYR A 182 -15.42 11.14 -15.63
N ASN A 183 -14.77 12.19 -16.12
CA ASN A 183 -15.42 13.50 -16.26
C ASN A 183 -15.01 14.28 -17.52
N ILE A 184 -14.56 13.60 -18.58
CA ILE A 184 -14.19 14.25 -19.85
C ILE A 184 -15.27 15.19 -20.40
N ASP A 185 -16.55 14.84 -20.27
CA ASP A 185 -17.69 15.64 -20.75
C ASP A 185 -17.89 16.95 -19.97
N SER A 186 -17.22 17.10 -18.83
CA SER A 186 -17.29 18.33 -18.02
C SER A 186 -16.40 19.45 -18.54
N PHE A 187 -15.51 19.17 -19.49
CA PHE A 187 -14.53 20.12 -20.02
C PHE A 187 -14.87 20.53 -21.46
N SER A 188 -15.25 21.79 -21.66
CA SER A 188 -15.64 22.31 -22.99
C SER A 188 -14.53 22.30 -24.06
N PHE A 189 -13.28 22.14 -23.64
CA PHE A 189 -12.10 22.04 -24.50
C PHE A 189 -11.78 20.63 -24.96
N LEU A 190 -12.55 19.63 -24.53
CA LEU A 190 -12.43 18.25 -24.99
C LEU A 190 -13.54 17.95 -26.00
N ASP A 191 -13.17 17.36 -27.13
CA ASP A 191 -14.09 16.76 -28.09
C ASP A 191 -13.90 15.25 -28.10
N TRP A 192 -15.00 14.50 -27.97
CA TRP A 192 -14.97 13.05 -28.04
C TRP A 192 -15.29 12.57 -29.46
N ASP A 193 -14.34 11.89 -30.09
CA ASP A 193 -14.54 11.16 -31.34
C ASP A 193 -14.85 9.69 -31.02
N GLU A 194 -16.14 9.39 -30.88
CA GLU A 194 -16.65 8.04 -30.63
C GLU A 194 -16.29 7.05 -31.74
N ALA A 195 -16.13 7.52 -32.99
CA ALA A 195 -15.88 6.63 -34.13
C ALA A 195 -14.45 6.06 -34.07
N ASN A 196 -13.49 6.86 -33.62
CA ASN A 196 -12.09 6.46 -33.51
C ASN A 196 -11.67 6.06 -32.08
N ASN A 197 -12.54 6.25 -31.08
CA ASN A 197 -12.22 6.15 -29.64
C ASN A 197 -11.08 7.09 -29.24
N GLU A 198 -11.22 8.36 -29.61
CA GLU A 198 -10.22 9.40 -29.33
C GLU A 198 -10.86 10.56 -28.59
N VAL A 199 -10.14 11.15 -27.64
CA VAL A 199 -10.53 12.40 -26.99
C VAL A 199 -9.50 13.46 -27.35
N HIS A 200 -9.95 14.54 -27.98
CA HIS A 200 -9.10 15.57 -28.54
C HIS A 200 -9.18 16.83 -27.70
N PHE A 201 -8.02 17.37 -27.30
CA PHE A 201 -7.93 18.75 -26.85
C PHE A 201 -8.12 19.70 -28.04
N LYS A 202 -9.01 20.68 -27.87
CA LYS A 202 -9.07 21.86 -28.74
C LYS A 202 -7.78 22.65 -28.59
N LYS A 203 -7.32 23.27 -29.67
CA LYS A 203 -6.18 24.20 -29.62
C LYS A 203 -6.52 25.41 -28.76
N GLY A 204 -5.54 25.91 -28.03
CA GLY A 204 -5.67 27.07 -27.14
C GLY A 204 -5.00 26.86 -25.79
N ASP A 205 -5.11 27.90 -24.96
CA ASP A 205 -4.60 27.91 -23.59
C ASP A 205 -5.74 27.52 -22.64
N TRP A 206 -5.53 26.45 -21.88
CA TRP A 206 -6.55 25.86 -21.01
C TRP A 206 -6.08 25.86 -19.57
N GLN A 207 -6.88 26.50 -18.71
CA GLN A 207 -6.73 26.39 -17.27
C GLN A 207 -7.61 25.25 -16.75
N ILE A 208 -7.01 24.32 -16.02
CA ILE A 208 -7.69 23.18 -15.40
C ILE A 208 -7.62 23.36 -13.89
N SER A 209 -8.76 23.63 -13.26
CA SER A 209 -8.87 23.89 -11.81
C SER A 209 -9.53 22.76 -11.02
N SER A 210 -9.82 21.64 -11.69
CA SER A 210 -10.39 20.42 -11.13
C SER A 210 -9.85 19.22 -11.90
N ASP A 211 -9.68 18.08 -11.23
CA ASP A 211 -9.06 16.89 -11.82
C ASP A 211 -9.75 16.47 -13.13
N LEU A 212 -8.94 16.26 -14.18
CA LEU A 212 -9.37 15.68 -15.44
C LEU A 212 -9.11 14.18 -15.40
N ILE A 213 -10.17 13.38 -15.36
CA ILE A 213 -10.10 11.92 -15.28
C ILE A 213 -10.60 11.30 -16.59
N VAL A 214 -9.68 10.73 -17.35
CA VAL A 214 -9.92 10.16 -18.69
C VAL A 214 -10.22 8.66 -18.57
N PRO A 215 -11.35 8.17 -19.12
CA PRO A 215 -11.73 6.76 -19.05
C PRO A 215 -10.77 5.86 -19.86
N PRO A 216 -10.76 4.54 -19.60
CA PRO A 216 -10.00 3.59 -20.40
C PRO A 216 -10.59 3.35 -21.79
N ASN A 217 -9.85 2.63 -22.64
CA ASN A 217 -10.24 2.17 -23.98
C ASN A 217 -10.32 3.24 -25.07
N GLN A 218 -9.66 4.37 -24.89
CA GLN A 218 -9.55 5.43 -25.88
C GLN A 218 -8.10 5.92 -25.98
N THR A 219 -7.84 6.98 -26.74
CA THR A 219 -6.55 7.68 -26.76
C THR A 219 -6.79 9.16 -26.51
N LEU A 220 -6.08 9.75 -25.55
CA LEU A 220 -6.12 11.18 -25.31
C LEU A 220 -5.11 11.87 -26.23
N ILE A 221 -5.59 12.80 -27.05
CA ILE A 221 -4.77 13.49 -28.05
C ILE A 221 -4.67 14.96 -27.67
N ILE A 222 -3.44 15.42 -27.45
CA ILE A 222 -3.09 16.81 -27.18
C ILE A 222 -2.22 17.30 -28.34
N PRO A 223 -2.81 18.01 -29.33
CA PRO A 223 -2.09 18.46 -30.50
C PRO A 223 -1.28 19.74 -30.22
N GLN A 224 -0.33 20.06 -31.10
CA GLN A 224 0.38 21.34 -31.12
C GLN A 224 -0.57 22.55 -31.04
N GLY A 225 -0.09 23.65 -30.43
CA GLY A 225 -0.87 24.85 -30.14
C GLY A 225 -1.78 24.72 -28.93
N VAL A 226 -1.47 23.79 -28.02
CA VAL A 226 -2.14 23.63 -26.73
C VAL A 226 -1.18 24.01 -25.60
N SER A 227 -1.67 24.78 -24.64
CA SER A 227 -1.02 25.04 -23.36
C SER A 227 -1.97 24.68 -22.22
N ILE A 228 -1.47 24.05 -21.16
CA ILE A 228 -2.26 23.56 -20.03
C ILE A 228 -1.69 24.11 -18.72
N ASP A 229 -2.49 24.90 -18.02
CA ASP A 229 -2.22 25.43 -16.68
C ASP A 229 -3.03 24.65 -15.64
N LEU A 230 -2.37 23.78 -14.88
CA LEU A 230 -2.96 23.02 -13.77
C LEU A 230 -2.91 23.86 -12.50
N ILE A 231 -4.09 24.24 -11.99
CA ILE A 231 -4.22 25.08 -10.79
C ILE A 231 -5.16 24.44 -9.76
N ASN A 232 -5.25 25.01 -8.56
CA ASN A 232 -6.12 24.54 -7.49
C ASN A 232 -5.99 23.02 -7.22
N SER A 233 -4.74 22.56 -7.20
CA SER A 233 -4.36 21.16 -7.01
C SER A 233 -4.92 20.19 -8.05
N ALA A 234 -5.29 20.65 -9.25
CA ALA A 234 -5.80 19.79 -10.31
C ALA A 234 -4.70 18.88 -10.89
N MET A 235 -5.09 17.68 -11.33
CA MET A 235 -4.24 16.77 -12.10
C MET A 235 -4.93 16.28 -13.38
N ILE A 236 -4.14 15.70 -14.29
CA ILE A 236 -4.63 14.86 -15.37
C ILE A 236 -4.38 13.39 -15.01
N LEU A 237 -5.44 12.64 -14.77
CA LEU A 237 -5.38 11.19 -14.55
C LEU A 237 -5.95 10.48 -15.77
N SER A 238 -5.14 9.65 -16.43
CA SER A 238 -5.56 8.92 -17.63
C SER A 238 -5.45 7.41 -17.46
N TYR A 239 -6.56 6.71 -17.72
CA TYR A 239 -6.59 5.25 -17.91
C TYR A 239 -6.45 4.86 -19.40
N SER A 240 -6.14 5.84 -20.24
CA SER A 240 -5.92 5.69 -21.68
C SER A 240 -4.53 6.19 -22.09
N PRO A 241 -3.91 5.61 -23.13
CA PRO A 241 -2.66 6.14 -23.70
C PRO A 241 -2.84 7.59 -24.14
N VAL A 242 -1.72 8.34 -24.13
CA VAL A 242 -1.69 9.74 -24.56
C VAL A 242 -0.83 9.92 -25.80
N LEU A 243 -1.24 10.84 -26.68
CA LEU A 243 -0.44 11.38 -27.76
C LEU A 243 -0.36 12.90 -27.55
N ILE A 244 0.73 13.36 -26.94
CA ILE A 244 1.01 14.78 -26.70
C ILE A 244 2.12 15.18 -27.66
N VAL A 245 1.74 15.83 -28.77
CA VAL A 245 2.66 16.02 -29.91
C VAL A 245 2.67 17.49 -30.33
N GLY A 246 3.69 18.21 -29.86
CA GLY A 246 4.06 19.54 -30.31
C GLY A 246 5.00 19.50 -31.53
N SER A 247 5.74 20.60 -31.72
CA SER A 247 6.78 20.73 -32.74
C SER A 247 7.99 21.51 -32.22
N GLU A 248 9.12 21.46 -32.93
CA GLU A 248 10.33 22.22 -32.59
C GLU A 248 10.06 23.74 -32.52
N GLU A 249 9.11 24.24 -33.31
CA GLU A 249 8.72 25.65 -33.37
C GLU A 249 7.65 26.02 -32.33
N ASP A 250 6.93 25.02 -31.78
CA ASP A 250 5.76 25.20 -30.94
C ASP A 250 5.62 24.01 -29.97
N PHE A 251 6.29 24.14 -28.83
CA PHE A 251 6.22 23.16 -27.74
C PHE A 251 4.86 23.25 -27.04
N ILE A 252 4.32 22.10 -26.65
CA ILE A 252 3.18 22.06 -25.74
C ILE A 252 3.71 22.34 -24.33
N GLU A 253 3.08 23.27 -23.62
CA GLU A 253 3.44 23.63 -22.24
C GLU A 253 2.41 23.03 -21.27
N ILE A 254 2.86 22.26 -20.28
CA ILE A 254 2.04 21.72 -19.19
C ILE A 254 2.65 22.21 -17.87
N TYR A 255 2.00 23.15 -17.22
CA TYR A 255 2.59 23.88 -16.10
C TYR A 255 1.57 24.18 -15.01
N SER A 256 2.03 24.81 -13.93
CA SER A 256 1.19 25.26 -12.82
C SER A 256 1.57 26.69 -12.43
N SER A 257 0.67 27.65 -12.71
CA SER A 257 0.91 29.06 -12.44
C SER A 257 0.77 29.44 -10.95
N ASP A 258 0.02 28.65 -10.18
CA ASP A 258 -0.23 28.87 -8.75
C ASP A 258 0.58 27.94 -7.84
N ASN A 259 1.51 27.17 -8.42
CA ASN A 259 2.35 26.20 -7.74
C ASN A 259 1.59 25.06 -7.05
N SER A 260 0.34 24.78 -7.44
CA SER A 260 -0.48 23.71 -6.85
C SER A 260 -0.73 22.53 -7.78
N GLY A 261 -0.61 22.70 -9.10
CA GLY A 261 -0.91 21.66 -10.09
C GLY A 261 -0.19 20.34 -9.83
N GLN A 262 -0.95 19.25 -9.87
CA GLN A 262 -0.53 17.90 -9.47
C GLN A 262 -0.15 17.00 -10.66
N GLY A 263 0.24 17.63 -11.77
CA GLY A 263 0.83 16.99 -12.94
C GLY A 263 -0.06 15.97 -13.65
N ILE A 264 0.58 14.94 -14.21
CA ILE A 264 -0.06 13.94 -15.08
C ILE A 264 0.27 12.52 -14.63
N SER A 265 -0.72 11.63 -14.69
CA SER A 265 -0.54 10.21 -14.35
C SER A 265 -1.27 9.32 -15.33
N LEU A 266 -0.56 8.33 -15.87
CA LEU A 266 -1.11 7.26 -16.72
C LEU A 266 -1.10 5.95 -15.95
N LEU A 267 -2.27 5.33 -15.84
CA LEU A 267 -2.45 4.07 -15.13
C LEU A 267 -3.00 2.98 -16.05
N ASN A 268 -2.27 1.88 -16.14
CA ASN A 268 -2.70 0.63 -16.76
C ASN A 268 -3.11 0.76 -18.24
N THR A 269 -2.31 1.48 -19.02
CA THR A 269 -2.54 1.69 -20.46
C THR A 269 -1.92 0.55 -21.27
N LYS A 270 -2.68 -0.01 -22.22
CA LYS A 270 -2.26 -1.19 -22.99
C LYS A 270 -1.48 -0.88 -24.26
N LYS A 271 -1.48 0.37 -24.69
CA LYS A 271 -0.84 0.83 -25.94
C LYS A 271 0.21 1.86 -25.58
N ASP A 272 1.17 2.03 -26.46
CA ASP A 272 2.22 3.03 -26.32
C ASP A 272 1.64 4.44 -26.30
N SER A 273 2.18 5.24 -25.39
CA SER A 273 1.99 6.67 -25.34
C SER A 273 3.19 7.38 -25.96
N LEU A 274 2.97 8.60 -26.48
CA LEU A 274 4.02 9.44 -27.05
C LEU A 274 3.90 10.86 -26.49
N ILE A 275 5.02 11.36 -25.97
CA ILE A 275 5.19 12.75 -25.52
C ILE A 275 6.35 13.34 -26.33
N LYS A 276 6.03 14.29 -27.20
CA LYS A 276 6.96 14.82 -28.20
C LYS A 276 6.90 16.35 -28.25
N TYR A 277 8.04 17.03 -28.09
CA TYR A 277 8.14 18.50 -28.03
C TYR A 277 7.22 19.09 -26.96
N VAL A 278 7.47 18.73 -25.70
CA VAL A 278 6.65 19.11 -24.55
C VAL A 278 7.52 19.65 -23.43
N ARG A 279 7.05 20.70 -22.75
CA ARG A 279 7.66 21.21 -21.52
C ARG A 279 6.73 21.05 -20.34
N PHE A 280 7.26 20.48 -19.26
CA PHE A 280 6.61 20.35 -17.96
C PHE A 280 7.28 21.32 -16.98
N ASN A 281 6.50 22.15 -16.28
CA ASN A 281 7.07 23.16 -15.39
C ASN A 281 6.26 23.36 -14.09
N GLY A 282 6.93 23.35 -12.94
CA GLY A 282 6.32 23.79 -11.68
C GLY A 282 5.26 22.85 -11.13
N LEU A 283 5.28 21.58 -11.53
CA LEU A 283 4.30 20.57 -11.14
C LEU A 283 4.67 19.92 -9.79
N SER A 284 3.67 19.41 -9.08
CA SER A 284 3.83 18.62 -7.87
C SER A 284 3.28 17.20 -8.05
N ARG A 285 3.64 16.30 -7.14
CA ARG A 285 3.03 14.96 -7.09
C ARG A 285 1.52 15.00 -6.82
N PRO A 286 0.75 14.04 -7.37
CA PRO A 286 -0.62 13.79 -6.95
C PRO A 286 -0.73 13.53 -5.45
N TYR A 287 -1.61 14.28 -4.78
CA TYR A 287 -1.94 14.11 -3.38
C TYR A 287 -3.44 14.33 -3.19
N LYS A 288 -4.18 13.21 -3.16
CA LYS A 288 -5.64 13.14 -3.04
C LYS A 288 -6.02 12.19 -1.91
N SER A 289 -7.28 12.23 -1.49
CA SER A 289 -7.80 11.33 -0.46
C SER A 289 -7.57 9.86 -0.85
N GLY A 290 -6.72 9.17 -0.08
CA GLY A 290 -6.35 7.77 -0.31
C GLY A 290 -5.53 7.49 -1.58
N PHE A 291 -5.05 8.52 -2.29
CA PHE A 291 -4.27 8.37 -3.52
C PHE A 291 -3.11 9.37 -3.55
N GLU A 292 -1.90 8.83 -3.48
CA GLU A 292 -0.65 9.57 -3.57
C GLU A 292 0.31 8.79 -4.48
N LEU A 293 1.02 9.51 -5.34
CA LEU A 293 2.07 8.96 -6.20
C LEU A 293 3.39 9.68 -5.91
N SER A 294 4.52 9.08 -6.23
CA SER A 294 5.84 9.65 -5.91
C SER A 294 6.24 10.79 -6.86
N GLY A 295 5.94 10.63 -8.15
CA GLY A 295 6.28 11.57 -9.22
C GLY A 295 5.25 12.66 -9.47
N SER A 296 5.65 13.71 -10.21
CA SER A 296 4.72 14.69 -10.81
C SER A 296 4.23 14.23 -12.19
N VAL A 297 5.03 13.41 -12.88
CA VAL A 297 4.68 12.78 -14.16
C VAL A 297 4.86 11.27 -14.00
N ASN A 298 3.77 10.52 -14.02
CA ASN A 298 3.75 9.13 -13.58
C ASN A 298 3.24 8.17 -14.65
N PHE A 299 3.87 7.00 -14.75
CA PHE A 299 3.48 5.93 -15.67
C PHE A 299 3.51 4.58 -14.94
N TYR A 300 2.34 4.06 -14.60
CA TYR A 300 2.22 2.74 -14.00
C TYR A 300 1.61 1.76 -14.99
N GLN A 301 2.33 0.68 -15.32
CA GLN A 301 1.91 -0.31 -16.32
C GLN A 301 1.43 0.35 -17.62
N SER A 302 2.20 1.31 -18.11
CA SER A 302 1.83 2.23 -19.18
C SER A 302 3.05 2.56 -20.04
N PRO A 303 3.24 1.86 -21.18
CA PRO A 303 4.37 2.11 -22.06
C PRO A 303 4.43 3.55 -22.58
N ILE A 304 5.61 4.15 -22.59
CA ILE A 304 5.78 5.58 -22.89
C ILE A 304 7.08 5.92 -23.63
N HIS A 305 6.96 6.76 -24.65
CA HIS A 305 8.11 7.29 -25.39
C HIS A 305 8.16 8.82 -25.28
N PHE A 306 9.32 9.33 -24.87
CA PHE A 306 9.64 10.75 -24.82
C PHE A 306 10.64 11.12 -25.90
N TYR A 307 10.38 12.23 -26.57
CA TYR A 307 11.31 12.84 -27.53
C TYR A 307 11.22 14.35 -27.43
N GLU A 308 12.33 15.03 -27.14
CA GLU A 308 12.33 16.49 -26.90
C GLU A 308 11.30 16.84 -25.81
N ALA A 309 11.35 16.11 -24.70
CA ALA A 309 10.52 16.35 -23.52
C ALA A 309 11.37 16.96 -22.41
N HIS A 310 10.97 18.13 -21.92
CA HIS A 310 11.74 18.87 -20.91
C HIS A 310 10.94 19.02 -19.64
N PHE A 311 11.54 18.67 -18.51
CA PHE A 311 10.93 18.70 -17.18
C PHE A 311 11.74 19.68 -16.33
N GLU A 312 11.09 20.73 -15.83
CA GLU A 312 11.75 21.79 -15.07
C GLU A 312 11.04 22.07 -13.76
N GLY A 313 11.78 22.07 -12.64
CA GLY A 313 11.31 22.65 -11.38
C GLY A 313 10.09 21.96 -10.77
N ASN A 314 10.08 20.64 -10.56
CA ASN A 314 9.02 20.05 -9.75
C ASN A 314 9.13 20.56 -8.30
N LEU A 315 7.99 20.80 -7.68
CA LEU A 315 7.93 21.52 -6.41
C LEU A 315 7.94 20.59 -5.20
N ILE A 316 7.20 19.49 -5.29
CA ILE A 316 7.04 18.48 -4.24
C ILE A 316 6.89 17.12 -4.91
N GLY A 317 7.50 16.10 -4.33
CA GLY A 317 7.52 14.75 -4.85
C GLY A 317 8.75 14.01 -4.36
N ASP A 318 8.68 12.69 -4.36
CA ASP A 318 9.88 11.88 -4.18
C ASP A 318 10.63 11.78 -5.52
N ASP A 319 9.87 11.91 -6.64
CA ASP A 319 10.40 11.94 -8.00
C ASP A 319 9.83 13.13 -8.79
N TYR A 320 10.49 13.52 -9.88
CA TYR A 320 9.84 14.30 -10.93
C TYR A 320 9.09 13.35 -11.87
N VAL A 321 9.81 12.42 -12.50
CA VAL A 321 9.25 11.42 -13.40
C VAL A 321 9.33 10.04 -12.75
N ASN A 322 8.23 9.31 -12.72
CA ASN A 322 8.17 7.96 -12.14
C ASN A 322 7.61 6.96 -13.17
N ILE A 323 8.37 5.91 -13.46
CA ILE A 323 8.00 4.87 -14.45
C ILE A 323 8.06 3.50 -13.78
N ILE A 324 6.91 2.86 -13.64
CA ILE A 324 6.78 1.57 -12.94
C ILE A 324 6.19 0.53 -13.89
N ARG A 325 6.85 -0.63 -14.01
CA ARG A 325 6.39 -1.80 -14.78
C ARG A 325 6.00 -1.47 -16.23
N SER A 326 6.81 -0.65 -16.90
CA SER A 326 6.51 -0.14 -18.23
C SER A 326 7.71 -0.26 -19.16
N ASP A 327 7.46 -0.47 -20.44
CA ASP A 327 8.50 -0.28 -21.45
C ASP A 327 8.61 1.23 -21.76
N PHE A 328 9.84 1.74 -21.87
CA PHE A 328 10.03 3.18 -22.09
C PHE A 328 11.20 3.54 -23.00
N SER A 329 11.16 4.75 -23.57
CA SER A 329 12.34 5.39 -24.14
C SER A 329 12.35 6.89 -23.88
N ILE A 330 13.51 7.43 -23.50
CA ILE A 330 13.75 8.86 -23.32
C ILE A 330 14.85 9.29 -24.28
N ASN A 331 14.52 10.22 -25.18
CA ASN A 331 15.42 10.67 -26.25
C ASN A 331 15.46 12.20 -26.28
N ASN A 332 16.63 12.80 -26.45
CA ASN A 332 16.82 14.24 -26.64
C ASN A 332 16.06 15.06 -25.59
N SER A 333 16.03 14.59 -24.35
CA SER A 333 15.17 15.13 -23.30
C SER A 333 15.99 15.70 -22.17
N SER A 334 15.37 16.49 -21.30
CA SER A 334 16.07 17.01 -20.13
C SER A 334 15.21 17.05 -18.90
N ILE A 335 15.80 16.73 -17.74
CA ILE A 335 15.18 16.92 -16.44
C ILE A 335 16.07 17.85 -15.61
N SER A 336 15.50 18.92 -15.09
CA SER A 336 16.27 19.91 -14.35
C SER A 336 15.56 20.47 -13.13
N ASN A 337 16.35 20.83 -12.12
CA ASN A 337 15.90 21.45 -10.88
C ASN A 337 14.83 20.59 -10.17
N SER A 338 15.08 19.28 -10.02
CA SER A 338 14.15 18.40 -9.32
C SER A 338 14.22 18.60 -7.81
N PHE A 339 13.07 18.51 -7.12
CA PHE A 339 13.00 18.61 -5.67
C PHE A 339 13.71 17.44 -4.98
N SER A 340 13.47 16.22 -5.46
CA SER A 340 14.09 14.96 -5.03
C SER A 340 14.62 14.24 -6.28
N ASP A 341 14.28 12.98 -6.53
CA ASP A 341 14.83 12.24 -7.65
C ASP A 341 14.34 12.84 -8.97
N ALA A 342 15.22 13.00 -9.95
CA ALA A 342 14.81 13.53 -11.25
C ALA A 342 14.01 12.48 -12.04
N ILE A 343 14.46 11.22 -12.01
CA ILE A 343 13.68 10.10 -12.54
C ILE A 343 13.90 8.84 -11.71
N ASP A 344 12.80 8.16 -11.40
CA ASP A 344 12.77 6.84 -10.77
C ASP A 344 12.12 5.82 -11.73
N ILE A 345 12.81 4.71 -11.98
CA ILE A 345 12.39 3.65 -12.89
C ILE A 345 12.45 2.29 -12.18
N ASP A 346 11.25 1.75 -11.92
CA ASP A 346 11.05 0.51 -11.19
C ASP A 346 10.50 -0.60 -12.09
N PHE A 347 11.13 -1.78 -12.04
CA PHE A 347 10.68 -3.00 -12.70
C PHE A 347 10.36 -2.83 -14.20
N SER A 348 11.17 -2.03 -14.89
CA SER A 348 10.88 -1.53 -16.23
C SER A 348 12.02 -1.84 -17.19
N ASN A 349 11.73 -1.82 -18.49
CA ASN A 349 12.74 -2.02 -19.53
C ASN A 349 12.76 -0.81 -20.48
N GLY A 350 13.94 -0.33 -20.84
CA GLY A 350 13.97 0.84 -21.71
C GLY A 350 15.33 1.40 -22.06
N LEU A 351 15.27 2.57 -22.69
CA LEU A 351 16.42 3.30 -23.22
C LEU A 351 16.40 4.74 -22.73
N ILE A 352 17.54 5.28 -22.33
CA ILE A 352 17.75 6.71 -22.10
C ILE A 352 18.91 7.14 -22.97
N TYR A 353 18.70 8.04 -23.91
CA TYR A 353 19.77 8.49 -24.78
C TYR A 353 19.72 9.96 -25.16
N ASP A 354 20.91 10.51 -25.43
CA ASP A 354 21.12 11.90 -25.87
C ASP A 354 20.41 12.92 -24.96
N SER A 355 20.41 12.68 -23.65
CA SER A 355 19.59 13.41 -22.67
C SER A 355 20.42 14.03 -21.54
N VAL A 356 19.89 15.09 -20.93
CA VAL A 356 20.60 15.89 -19.92
C VAL A 356 19.83 15.97 -18.61
N PHE A 357 20.50 15.64 -17.50
CA PHE A 357 19.98 15.79 -16.15
C PHE A 357 20.76 16.89 -15.44
N SER A 358 20.10 17.83 -14.77
CA SER A 358 20.80 18.97 -14.16
C SER A 358 20.18 19.44 -12.85
N ASN A 359 21.00 19.69 -11.82
CA ASN A 359 20.55 20.15 -10.51
C ASN A 359 19.47 19.25 -9.89
N CYS A 360 19.72 17.94 -9.81
CA CYS A 360 18.74 17.00 -9.27
C CYS A 360 18.82 16.90 -7.75
N GLY A 361 17.68 16.86 -7.05
CA GLY A 361 17.60 16.44 -5.65
C GLY A 361 17.92 17.51 -4.60
N PHE A 362 17.99 18.79 -4.98
CA PHE A 362 18.39 19.86 -4.07
C PHE A 362 17.28 20.38 -3.16
N GLY A 363 16.02 20.00 -3.42
CA GLY A 363 14.90 20.34 -2.54
C GLY A 363 14.97 19.65 -1.18
N ASN A 364 15.41 18.38 -1.16
CA ASN A 364 15.65 17.60 0.06
C ASN A 364 17.14 17.33 0.36
N ASN A 365 18.04 17.76 -0.53
CA ASN A 365 19.49 17.49 -0.49
C ASN A 365 19.85 16.00 -0.45
N ASN A 366 19.00 15.15 -1.02
CA ASN A 366 19.19 13.69 -0.98
C ASN A 366 18.68 12.99 -2.25
N GLY A 367 18.27 13.74 -3.27
CA GLY A 367 17.76 13.14 -4.50
C GLY A 367 18.85 12.76 -5.50
N ASP A 368 18.55 11.74 -6.30
CA ASP A 368 19.37 11.19 -7.37
C ASP A 368 18.95 11.77 -8.74
N CYS A 369 19.86 11.82 -9.72
CA CYS A 369 19.44 12.21 -11.07
C CYS A 369 18.75 11.08 -11.84
N VAL A 370 19.18 9.83 -11.63
CA VAL A 370 18.56 8.63 -12.19
C VAL A 370 18.61 7.55 -11.11
N ASP A 371 17.47 7.08 -10.61
CA ASP A 371 17.37 5.91 -9.73
C ASP A 371 16.67 4.76 -10.45
N LEU A 372 17.30 3.58 -10.42
CA LEU A 372 16.83 2.37 -11.10
C LEU A 372 16.74 1.22 -10.10
N SER A 373 15.59 0.53 -10.09
CA SER A 373 15.37 -0.66 -9.25
C SER A 373 14.65 -1.77 -10.04
N GLY A 374 15.17 -2.99 -10.00
CA GLY A 374 14.60 -4.14 -10.70
C GLY A 374 14.46 -4.01 -12.22
N SER A 375 15.27 -3.15 -12.86
CA SER A 375 15.07 -2.70 -14.24
C SER A 375 16.17 -3.15 -15.20
N ILE A 376 15.86 -3.24 -16.51
CA ILE A 376 16.84 -3.51 -17.57
C ILE A 376 16.92 -2.29 -18.49
N VAL A 377 18.02 -1.54 -18.42
CA VAL A 377 18.10 -0.21 -19.05
C VAL A 377 19.41 -0.04 -19.80
N ASN A 378 19.33 0.46 -21.04
CA ASN A 378 20.52 0.98 -21.73
C ASN A 378 20.52 2.51 -21.67
N ILE A 379 21.64 3.07 -21.24
CA ILE A 379 21.89 4.49 -21.13
C ILE A 379 23.00 4.86 -22.12
N GLU A 380 22.78 5.84 -22.99
CA GLU A 380 23.75 6.24 -24.02
C GLU A 380 23.85 7.75 -24.15
N ASN A 381 25.07 8.30 -24.22
CA ASN A 381 25.30 9.73 -24.47
C ASN A 381 24.55 10.67 -23.51
N ILE A 382 24.44 10.32 -22.22
CA ILE A 382 23.79 11.20 -21.24
C ILE A 382 24.79 12.11 -20.53
N ILE A 383 24.30 13.27 -20.10
CA ILE A 383 25.07 14.23 -19.30
C ILE A 383 24.32 14.48 -17.99
N VAL A 384 24.99 14.18 -16.87
CA VAL A 384 24.51 14.53 -15.53
C VAL A 384 25.34 15.70 -15.00
N ASN A 385 24.69 16.85 -14.86
CA ASN A 385 25.28 18.07 -14.31
C ASN A 385 24.71 18.35 -12.93
N THR A 386 25.44 17.90 -11.92
CA THR A 386 25.16 18.12 -10.49
C THR A 386 23.96 17.31 -9.98
N ALA A 387 24.23 16.46 -9.00
CA ALA A 387 23.22 15.71 -8.25
C ALA A 387 23.47 15.90 -6.75
N ALA A 388 22.41 16.10 -5.97
CA ALA A 388 22.54 16.30 -4.53
C ALA A 388 23.09 15.06 -3.82
N ASP A 389 22.59 13.86 -4.19
CA ASP A 389 23.16 12.59 -3.75
C ASP A 389 23.85 11.84 -4.89
N LYS A 390 23.14 11.01 -5.66
CA LYS A 390 23.77 10.16 -6.68
C LYS A 390 23.48 10.66 -8.10
N GLY A 391 24.52 10.69 -8.94
CA GLY A 391 24.36 10.97 -10.36
C GLY A 391 23.54 9.88 -11.05
N ILE A 392 23.98 8.63 -10.92
CA ILE A 392 23.22 7.46 -11.36
C ILE A 392 23.25 6.42 -10.23
N SER A 393 22.08 6.00 -9.80
CA SER A 393 21.84 5.03 -8.74
C SER A 393 21.17 3.80 -9.34
N ILE A 394 21.78 2.63 -9.14
CA ILE A 394 21.31 1.38 -9.74
C ILE A 394 21.27 0.33 -8.64
N GLY A 395 20.11 -0.26 -8.41
CA GLY A 395 19.89 -1.21 -7.34
C GLY A 395 18.95 -2.36 -7.70
N GLU A 396 18.69 -3.19 -6.70
CA GLU A 396 17.66 -4.22 -6.67
C GLU A 396 17.62 -5.11 -7.93
N GLN A 397 18.73 -5.81 -8.23
CA GLN A 397 18.87 -6.72 -9.39
C GLN A 397 18.71 -6.05 -10.77
N SER A 398 18.89 -4.74 -10.86
CA SER A 398 18.90 -4.06 -12.16
C SER A 398 20.10 -4.49 -13.01
N ILE A 399 19.90 -4.57 -14.33
CA ILE A 399 20.95 -4.83 -15.33
C ILE A 399 21.05 -3.62 -16.23
N VAL A 400 22.20 -2.94 -16.21
CA VAL A 400 22.33 -1.63 -16.87
C VAL A 400 23.61 -1.52 -17.69
N ASP A 401 23.46 -1.14 -18.96
CA ASP A 401 24.57 -0.79 -19.84
C ASP A 401 24.64 0.73 -20.01
N ILE A 402 25.76 1.36 -19.66
CA ILE A 402 26.00 2.80 -19.77
C ILE A 402 27.08 3.06 -20.81
N ASN A 403 26.82 3.90 -21.81
CA ASN A 403 27.78 4.19 -22.87
C ASN A 403 27.98 5.71 -23.07
N ASN A 404 29.22 6.13 -23.25
CA ASN A 404 29.61 7.48 -23.66
C ASN A 404 28.96 8.61 -22.83
N SER A 405 28.91 8.43 -21.51
CA SER A 405 28.17 9.32 -20.61
C SER A 405 29.11 10.11 -19.70
N SER A 406 28.64 11.24 -19.17
CA SER A 406 29.42 12.07 -18.26
C SER A 406 28.63 12.46 -17.02
N ILE A 407 29.27 12.43 -15.86
CA ILE A 407 28.70 12.79 -14.57
C ILE A 407 29.61 13.80 -13.89
N THR A 408 29.10 15.00 -13.62
CA THR A 408 29.84 16.09 -13.00
C THR A 408 29.14 16.57 -11.74
N GLY A 409 29.84 16.70 -10.61
CA GLY A 409 29.34 17.43 -9.44
C GLY A 409 28.32 16.68 -8.57
N SER A 410 28.55 15.41 -8.24
CA SER A 410 27.65 14.62 -7.37
C SER A 410 28.28 14.26 -6.02
N ASN A 411 27.47 13.93 -5.00
CA ASN A 411 27.98 13.32 -3.77
C ASN A 411 28.54 11.91 -4.07
N ILE A 412 27.85 11.12 -4.89
CA ILE A 412 28.37 9.90 -5.52
C ILE A 412 28.04 9.95 -7.02
N ALA A 413 29.00 9.79 -7.92
CA ALA A 413 28.70 9.86 -9.35
C ALA A 413 27.94 8.62 -9.84
N LEU A 414 28.45 7.42 -9.58
CA LEU A 414 27.80 6.15 -9.94
C LEU A 414 27.70 5.23 -8.72
N ALA A 415 26.51 4.70 -8.44
CA ALA A 415 26.29 3.74 -7.36
C ALA A 415 25.66 2.44 -7.88
N GLY A 416 26.28 1.30 -7.57
CA GLY A 416 25.73 -0.04 -7.79
C GLY A 416 25.38 -0.72 -6.47
N LYS A 417 24.13 -1.18 -6.34
CA LYS A 417 23.56 -1.74 -5.09
C LYS A 417 22.88 -3.08 -5.31
N ASP A 418 22.77 -3.88 -4.26
CA ASP A 418 21.71 -4.90 -4.12
C ASP A 418 21.55 -5.86 -5.33
N PHE A 419 22.57 -6.68 -5.61
CA PHE A 419 22.64 -7.62 -6.76
C PHE A 419 22.54 -7.00 -8.16
N SER A 420 22.65 -5.68 -8.31
CA SER A 420 22.70 -5.08 -9.65
C SER A 420 23.98 -5.45 -10.42
N GLU A 421 23.85 -5.51 -11.74
CA GLU A 421 24.92 -5.74 -12.70
C GLU A 421 25.04 -4.53 -13.63
N ILE A 422 26.20 -3.87 -13.62
CA ILE A 422 26.42 -2.62 -14.35
C ILE A 422 27.63 -2.76 -15.25
N THR A 423 27.45 -2.50 -16.54
CA THR A 423 28.56 -2.37 -17.50
C THR A 423 28.60 -0.95 -18.02
N ALA A 424 29.71 -0.24 -17.85
CA ALA A 424 29.89 1.10 -18.38
C ALA A 424 31.05 1.16 -19.39
N ASN A 425 30.85 1.82 -20.52
CA ASN A 425 31.88 2.07 -21.52
C ASN A 425 32.02 3.58 -21.77
N ASN A 426 33.24 4.10 -21.73
CA ASN A 426 33.57 5.52 -21.93
C ASN A 426 32.79 6.43 -20.96
N LEU A 427 33.05 6.27 -19.66
CA LEU A 427 32.42 7.07 -18.61
C LEU A 427 33.37 8.17 -18.15
N LEU A 428 32.90 9.42 -18.17
CA LEU A 428 33.62 10.58 -17.65
C LEU A 428 33.04 10.99 -16.29
N ILE A 429 33.86 11.06 -15.24
CA ILE A 429 33.45 11.53 -13.92
C ILE A 429 34.32 12.73 -13.50
N ARG A 430 33.68 13.86 -13.16
CA ARG A 430 34.38 15.09 -12.77
C ARG A 430 33.80 15.71 -11.50
N SER A 431 34.67 16.26 -10.66
CA SER A 431 34.30 17.15 -9.55
C SER A 431 33.25 16.57 -8.57
N SER A 432 33.26 15.25 -8.35
CA SER A 432 32.34 14.54 -7.44
C SER A 432 33.04 14.17 -6.14
N LYS A 433 32.29 14.05 -5.04
CA LYS A 433 32.89 13.62 -3.76
C LYS A 433 33.31 12.15 -3.82
N THR A 434 32.43 11.26 -4.24
CA THR A 434 32.74 9.86 -4.53
C THR A 434 32.53 9.59 -6.02
N GLY A 435 33.47 8.89 -6.66
CA GLY A 435 33.36 8.51 -8.06
C GLY A 435 32.39 7.34 -8.22
N ILE A 436 32.83 6.14 -7.86
CA ILE A 436 32.02 4.93 -7.96
C ILE A 436 31.86 4.33 -6.56
N SER A 437 30.63 3.95 -6.20
CA SER A 437 30.35 3.18 -5.00
C SER A 437 29.64 1.88 -5.32
N VAL A 438 30.07 0.77 -4.73
CA VAL A 438 29.47 -0.55 -4.95
C VAL A 438 29.24 -1.23 -3.60
N PHE A 439 28.00 -1.54 -3.25
CA PHE A 439 27.64 -1.99 -1.91
C PHE A 439 26.33 -2.78 -1.84
N GLN A 440 26.05 -3.40 -0.70
CA GLN A 440 24.76 -3.98 -0.36
C GLN A 440 24.03 -3.06 0.63
N LYS A 441 22.89 -2.50 0.22
CA LYS A 441 22.05 -1.65 1.08
C LYS A 441 21.00 -2.48 1.83
N LYS A 442 20.39 -3.45 1.14
CA LYS A 442 19.25 -4.24 1.63
C LYS A 442 19.68 -5.69 1.91
N PRO A 443 19.40 -6.22 3.11
CA PRO A 443 19.87 -7.55 3.53
C PRO A 443 19.21 -8.72 2.76
N GLU A 444 18.04 -8.50 2.16
CA GLU A 444 17.36 -9.49 1.32
C GLU A 444 18.00 -9.66 -0.08
N PHE A 445 18.90 -8.75 -0.46
CA PHE A 445 19.73 -8.85 -1.65
C PHE A 445 21.16 -9.29 -1.27
N GLY A 446 22.13 -9.00 -2.12
CA GLY A 446 23.55 -9.27 -1.88
C GLY A 446 24.44 -8.31 -2.68
N PRO A 447 25.73 -8.62 -2.82
CA PRO A 447 26.70 -7.71 -3.41
C PRO A 447 26.39 -7.36 -4.87
N ALA A 448 26.69 -6.13 -5.26
CA ALA A 448 26.58 -5.66 -6.63
C ALA A 448 27.88 -5.85 -7.44
N SER A 449 27.77 -5.80 -8.76
CA SER A 449 28.87 -5.99 -9.71
C SER A 449 28.93 -4.85 -10.72
N VAL A 450 30.08 -4.19 -10.82
CA VAL A 450 30.32 -3.07 -11.75
C VAL A 450 31.57 -3.31 -12.58
N VAL A 451 31.43 -3.22 -13.90
CA VAL A 451 32.53 -3.32 -14.86
C VAL A 451 32.59 -2.05 -15.70
N ILE A 452 33.74 -1.38 -15.73
CA ILE A 452 33.93 -0.15 -16.48
C ILE A 452 35.11 -0.25 -17.43
N ASN A 453 34.87 0.02 -18.71
CA ASN A 453 35.90 0.14 -19.75
C ASN A 453 35.98 1.59 -20.23
N GLY A 454 37.15 2.21 -20.17
CA GLY A 454 37.32 3.62 -20.52
C GLY A 454 36.77 4.58 -19.47
N LEU A 455 37.15 4.41 -18.20
CA LEU A 455 36.87 5.40 -17.16
C LEU A 455 37.90 6.56 -17.25
N ASP A 456 37.40 7.78 -17.33
CA ASP A 456 38.18 9.01 -17.14
C ASP A 456 37.64 9.75 -15.91
N ILE A 457 38.49 9.91 -14.89
CA ILE A 457 38.10 10.45 -13.58
C ILE A 457 39.07 11.54 -13.15
N ASP A 458 38.53 12.68 -12.73
CA ASP A 458 39.33 13.82 -12.26
C ASP A 458 38.56 14.68 -11.26
N GLU A 459 39.30 15.38 -10.41
CA GLU A 459 38.77 16.18 -9.31
C GLU A 459 37.80 15.41 -8.38
N VAL A 460 37.98 14.09 -8.25
CA VAL A 460 37.19 13.25 -7.35
C VAL A 460 37.92 12.98 -6.04
N ILE A 461 37.26 13.22 -4.90
CA ILE A 461 37.86 13.06 -3.57
C ILE A 461 38.09 11.59 -3.23
N THR A 462 37.06 10.76 -3.42
CA THR A 462 37.10 9.30 -3.20
C THR A 462 36.80 8.60 -4.52
N PRO A 463 37.80 8.20 -5.33
CA PRO A 463 37.57 7.61 -6.65
C PRO A 463 36.67 6.37 -6.60
N TYR A 464 36.91 5.48 -5.64
CA TYR A 464 36.21 4.20 -5.48
C TYR A 464 35.86 3.96 -4.01
N LEU A 465 34.65 3.46 -3.75
CA LEU A 465 34.19 2.99 -2.44
C LEU A 465 33.45 1.66 -2.60
N VAL A 466 34.14 0.55 -2.36
CA VAL A 466 33.63 -0.80 -2.60
C VAL A 466 33.46 -1.51 -1.26
N GLU A 467 32.26 -2.03 -0.99
CA GLU A 467 31.99 -2.87 0.18
C GLU A 467 32.59 -4.27 0.00
N GLU A 468 33.00 -4.89 1.10
CA GLU A 468 33.47 -6.28 1.11
C GLU A 468 32.43 -7.21 0.42
N SER A 469 32.92 -8.10 -0.45
CA SER A 469 32.12 -9.00 -1.31
C SER A 469 31.48 -8.36 -2.56
N SER A 470 31.44 -7.03 -2.67
CA SER A 470 31.07 -6.36 -3.92
C SER A 470 32.19 -6.41 -4.95
N PHE A 471 31.86 -6.27 -6.23
CA PHE A 471 32.82 -6.37 -7.32
C PHE A 471 32.89 -5.09 -8.14
N LEU A 472 34.10 -4.54 -8.29
CA LEU A 472 34.40 -3.44 -9.21
C LEU A 472 35.62 -3.79 -10.06
N SER A 473 35.49 -3.66 -11.39
CA SER A 473 36.59 -3.75 -12.34
C SER A 473 36.65 -2.49 -13.20
N VAL A 474 37.82 -1.86 -13.28
CA VAL A 474 38.08 -0.67 -14.09
C VAL A 474 39.23 -0.95 -15.06
N ASN A 475 38.97 -0.86 -16.36
CA ASN A 475 39.92 -1.14 -17.42
C ASN A 475 40.60 -2.51 -17.25
N SER A 476 39.81 -3.54 -16.94
CA SER A 476 40.26 -4.91 -16.63
C SER A 476 41.09 -5.09 -15.35
N ASN A 477 41.21 -4.06 -14.50
CA ASN A 477 41.83 -4.17 -13.18
C ASN A 477 40.75 -4.24 -12.10
N ILE A 478 40.82 -5.26 -11.26
CA ILE A 478 39.94 -5.40 -10.09
C ILE A 478 40.35 -4.36 -9.04
N ILE A 479 39.38 -3.67 -8.47
CA ILE A 479 39.55 -2.73 -7.36
C ILE A 479 39.10 -3.43 -6.08
N GLU A 480 40.03 -3.54 -5.11
CA GLU A 480 39.81 -4.17 -3.79
C GLU A 480 39.54 -3.13 -2.70
#